data_AF-A0A0Q7IYX3-F1
#
_entry.id   AF-A0A0Q7IYX3-F1
#
_cell.length_a   1.000
_cell.length_b   1.000
_cell.length_c   1.000
_cell.angle_alpha   90.00
_cell.angle_beta   90.00
_cell.angle_gamma   90.00
#
_symmetry.space_group_name_H-M   'P 1'
#
loop_
_entity.id
_entity.type
_entity.pdbx_description
1 polymer ?
#
loop_
_entity_poly.entity_id
_entity_poly.type
_entity_poly.pdbx_seq_one_letter_code
_entity_poly.pdbx_strand_id
1 'polypeptide(L)' 'MRIFKTQQDFDVLRHTEALPAALLDQVEGYFNQLMVELEDEAESEFYLGRHGYIVVLESRRQCP' A
#
# COMPACT_ATOMS: atom_id res chain seq x y z
N MET A 1 2.74 2.95 12.17
CA MET A 1 1.89 1.90 11.57
C MET A 1 0.86 2.61 10.70
N ARG A 2 0.73 2.22 9.44
CA ARG A 2 -0.24 2.78 8.49
C ARG A 2 -0.97 1.64 7.78
N ILE A 3 -2.26 1.83 7.47
CA ILE A 3 -3.16 0.82 6.89
C ILE A 3 -3.66 1.33 5.54
N PHE A 4 -3.60 0.48 4.50
CA PHE A 4 -4.02 0.81 3.14
C PHE A 4 -5.09 -0.15 2.64
N LYS A 5 -6.08 0.41 1.95
CA LYS A 5 -7.22 -0.35 1.41
C LYS A 5 -7.48 -0.08 -0.07
N THR A 6 -7.06 1.07 -0.57
CA THR A 6 -7.31 1.54 -1.94
C THR A 6 -6.04 2.12 -2.58
N GLN A 7 -6.07 2.27 -3.91
CA GLN A 7 -5.03 3.00 -4.63
C GLN A 7 -4.99 4.50 -4.26
N GLN A 8 -6.14 5.10 -3.93
CA GLN A 8 -6.21 6.49 -3.45
C GLN A 8 -5.44 6.69 -2.13
N ASP A 9 -5.48 5.70 -1.22
CA ASP A 9 -4.69 5.75 0.01
C ASP A 9 -3.19 5.82 -0.31
N PHE A 10 -2.77 5.19 -1.41
CA PHE A 10 -1.40 5.17 -1.87
C PHE A 10 -0.96 6.53 -2.45
N ASP A 11 -1.80 7.13 -3.29
CA ASP A 11 -1.54 8.46 -3.87
C ASP A 11 -1.41 9.54 -2.78
N VAL A 12 -2.27 9.49 -1.76
CA VAL A 12 -2.20 10.41 -0.62
C VAL A 12 -0.88 10.27 0.15
N LEU A 13 -0.37 9.06 0.35
CA LEU A 13 0.93 8.86 0.99
C LEU A 13 2.08 9.44 0.20
N ARG A 14 2.06 9.23 -1.13
CA ARG A 14 3.10 9.72 -2.02
C ARG A 14 3.17 11.24 -2.00
N HIS A 15 2.02 11.91 -1.95
CA HIS A 15 1.94 13.36 -1.85
C HIS A 15 2.30 13.92 -0.47
N THR A 16 2.10 13.15 0.59
CA THR A 16 2.39 13.60 1.97
C THR A 16 3.84 13.33 2.39
N GLU A 17 4.65 12.73 1.52
CA GLU A 17 6.04 12.27 1.81
C GLU A 17 6.14 11.52 3.15
N ALA A 18 5.05 10.85 3.53
CA ALA A 18 4.88 10.32 4.86
C ALA A 18 5.78 9.10 5.11
N LEU A 19 6.24 8.46 4.03
CA LEU A 19 7.10 7.28 4.00
C LEU A 19 8.35 7.58 3.16
N PRO A 20 9.50 6.96 3.45
CA PRO A 20 10.65 6.98 2.56
C PRO A 20 10.26 6.48 1.16
N ALA A 21 10.72 7.15 0.11
CA ALA A 21 10.41 6.81 -1.28
C ALA A 21 10.68 5.33 -1.61
N ALA A 22 11.82 4.78 -1.17
CA ALA A 22 12.15 3.37 -1.40
C ALA A 22 11.19 2.38 -0.71
N LEU A 23 10.55 2.78 0.39
CA LEU A 23 9.53 1.97 1.05
C LEU A 23 8.18 2.11 0.33
N LEU A 24 7.86 3.30 -0.18
CA LEU A 24 6.69 3.48 -1.05
C LEU A 24 6.82 2.60 -2.30
N ASP A 25 7.93 2.65 -3.02
CA ASP A 25 8.13 1.85 -4.24
C ASP A 25 7.91 0.34 -3.99
N GLN A 26 8.36 -0.17 -2.84
CA GLN A 26 8.12 -1.57 -2.45
C GLN A 26 6.65 -1.87 -2.18
N VAL A 27 5.94 -0.98 -1.47
CA VAL A 27 4.52 -1.15 -1.16
C VAL A 27 3.67 -1.03 -2.43
N GLU A 28 4.04 -0.14 -3.35
CA GLU A 28 3.40 -0.01 -4.68
C GLU A 28 3.54 -1.29 -5.48
N GLY A 29 4.76 -1.84 -5.54
CA GLY A 29 5.03 -3.11 -6.23
C GLY A 29 4.20 -4.27 -5.66
N TYR A 30 4.11 -4.37 -4.34
CA TYR A 30 3.31 -5.40 -3.68
C TYR A 30 1.81 -5.22 -3.93
N PHE A 31 1.32 -3.98 -3.89
CA PHE A 31 -0.08 -3.67 -4.21
C PHE A 31 -0.42 -4.06 -5.65
N ASN A 32 0.42 -3.70 -6.62
CA ASN A 32 0.24 -4.08 -8.03
C ASN A 32 0.26 -5.60 -8.23
N GLN A 33 1.13 -6.32 -7.52
CA GLN A 33 1.13 -7.78 -7.54
C GLN A 33 -0.19 -8.36 -7.00
N LEU A 34 -0.68 -7.83 -5.87
CA LEU A 34 -1.98 -8.23 -5.32
C LEU A 34 -3.13 -7.89 -6.27
N MET A 35 -3.07 -6.77 -7.01
CA MET A 35 -4.04 -6.48 -8.06
C MET A 35 -4.08 -7.60 -9.08
N VAL A 36 -2.95 -7.96 -9.66
CA VAL A 36 -2.89 -9.03 -10.67
C VAL A 36 -3.32 -10.39 -10.13
N GLU A 37 -2.97 -10.73 -8.88
CA GLU A 37 -3.31 -12.02 -8.28
C GLU A 37 -4.78 -12.13 -7.85
N LEU A 38 -5.43 -11.01 -7.52
CA LEU A 38 -6.77 -10.95 -6.97
C LEU A 38 -7.79 -10.25 -7.88
N GLU A 39 -7.38 -9.78 -9.06
CA GLU A 39 -8.29 -9.18 -10.05
C GLU A 39 -9.32 -10.22 -10.47
N ASP A 40 -10.51 -10.09 -9.89
CA ASP A 40 -11.71 -10.74 -10.37
C ASP A 40 -12.26 -9.83 -11.48
N GLU A 41 -12.46 -10.36 -12.70
CA GLU A 41 -12.86 -9.61 -13.91
C GLU A 41 -14.14 -8.75 -13.72
N ALA A 42 -14.86 -8.94 -12.60
CA ALA A 42 -16.12 -8.32 -12.27
C ALA A 42 -16.05 -6.96 -11.56
N GLU A 43 -14.92 -6.53 -10.98
CA GLU A 43 -14.84 -5.28 -10.21
C GLU A 43 -14.01 -4.19 -10.92
N SER A 44 -14.61 -3.01 -11.11
CA SER A 44 -14.03 -1.87 -11.82
C SER A 44 -12.96 -1.11 -11.02
N GLU A 45 -12.87 -1.32 -9.71
CA GLU A 45 -11.88 -0.70 -8.84
C GLU A 45 -11.32 -1.74 -7.89
N PHE A 46 -10.01 -1.95 -7.92
CA PHE A 46 -9.35 -2.86 -7.01
C PHE A 46 -9.44 -2.36 -5.57
N TYR A 47 -10.15 -3.12 -4.74
CA TYR A 47 -10.36 -2.81 -3.32
C TYR A 47 -9.91 -3.96 -2.43
N LEU A 48 -8.92 -3.71 -1.58
CA LEU A 48 -8.43 -4.73 -0.65
C LEU A 48 -9.46 -5.11 0.42
N GLY A 49 -10.51 -4.33 0.69
CA GLY A 49 -11.32 -4.58 1.88
C GLY A 49 -12.13 -5.89 1.90
N ARG A 50 -12.29 -6.59 0.77
CA ARG A 50 -12.77 -8.00 0.76
C ARG A 50 -11.64 -9.02 0.94
N HIS A 51 -10.40 -8.64 0.64
CA HIS A 51 -9.19 -9.48 0.66
C HIS A 51 -8.27 -9.22 1.87
N GLY A 52 -8.52 -8.17 2.66
CA GLY A 52 -7.73 -7.77 3.82
C GLY A 52 -7.29 -6.30 3.78
N TYR A 53 -6.07 -6.04 4.25
CA TYR A 53 -5.45 -4.71 4.25
C TYR A 53 -3.92 -4.84 4.33
N ILE A 54 -3.21 -3.89 3.73
CA ILE A 54 -1.75 -3.81 3.85
C ILE A 54 -1.41 -2.98 5.09
N VAL A 55 -0.53 -3.51 5.95
CA VAL A 55 -0.01 -2.82 7.12
C VAL A 55 1.47 -2.51 6.92
N VAL A 56 1.83 -1.23 6.91
CA VAL A 56 3.24 -0.80 6.88
C VAL A 56 3.70 -0.40 8.26
N LEU A 57 4.77 -1.05 8.72
CA LEU A 57 5.43 -0.81 10.00
C LEU A 57 6.73 -0.04 9.77
N GLU A 58 6.81 1.16 10.33
CA GLU A 58 8.04 1.94 10.38
C GLU A 58 8.71 1.71 11.73
N SER A 59 9.91 1.13 11.72
CA SER A 59 10.79 1.17 12.89
C SER A 59 11.66 2.41 12.81
N ARG A 60 11.53 3.33 13.78
CA ARG A 60 12.58 4.34 13.98
C ARG A 60 13.83 3.59 14.42
N ARG A 61 14.89 3.62 13.62
CA ARG A 61 16.22 3.23 14.12
C ARG A 61 16.53 4.17 15.28
N GLN A 62 16.50 3.62 16.49
CA GLN A 62 16.95 4.30 17.68
C GLN A 62 18.46 4.52 17.49
N CYS A 63 18.90 5.78 17.39
CA CYS A 63 20.33 6.11 17.33
C CYS A 63 21.02 5.58 18.59
N PRO A 64 22.15 4.87 18.48
CA PRO A 64 23.02 4.58 19.63
C PRO A 64 23.70 5.84 20.15
#